data_AF-A0A957EMK7-F1
#
_entry.id   AF-A0A957EMK7-F1
#
_cell.length_a   1.000
_cell.length_b   1.000
_cell.length_c   1.000
_cell.angle_alpha   90.00
_cell.angle_beta   90.00
_cell.angle_gamma   90.00
#
_symmetry.space_group_name_H-M   'P 1'
#
loop_
_entity.id
_entity.type
_entity.pdbx_description
1 polymer ?
#
loop_
_entity_poly.entity_id
_entity_poly.type
_entity_poly.pdbx_seq_one_letter_code
_entity_poly.pdbx_strand_id
1 'polypeptide(L)'
;GTSEIYQAVEALDEVLDSLIVDLELLGRESYMPLFVVLREGVVLDDDLRQRIRQKIRADISPRHVPDEIFAIDQIPYTLSGKKMEVPVRRILLGHPFEKVANPGAMRNPEAINYFVQLVEKLHT
;
A
#
# COMPACT_ATOMS: atom_id res chain seq x y z
N GLY A 1 12.06 -6.04 6.31
CA GLY A 1 11.67 -5.98 4.87
C GLY A 1 10.15 -5.83 4.74
N THR A 2 9.60 -5.61 3.54
CA THR A 2 8.14 -5.38 3.37
C THR A 2 7.28 -6.51 3.92
N SER A 3 7.74 -7.77 3.81
CA SER A 3 7.03 -8.93 4.38
C SER A 3 6.84 -8.89 5.90
N GLU A 4 7.78 -8.33 6.66
CA GLU A 4 7.63 -8.20 8.12
C GLU A 4 6.60 -7.13 8.47
N ILE A 5 6.54 -6.05 7.68
CA ILE A 5 5.51 -5.01 7.83
C ILE A 5 4.13 -5.60 7.54
N TYR A 6 3.98 -6.40 6.47
CA TYR A 6 2.73 -7.09 6.18
C TYR A 6 2.31 -8.00 7.32
N GLN A 7 3.22 -8.80 7.87
CA GLN A 7 2.92 -9.65 9.02
C GLN A 7 2.45 -8.86 10.24
N ALA A 8 3.09 -7.73 10.56
CA ALA A 8 2.69 -6.90 11.70
C ALA A 8 1.30 -6.26 11.49
N VAL A 9 1.03 -5.76 10.29
CA VAL A 9 -0.22 -5.07 9.95
C VAL A 9 -1.38 -6.06 9.82
N GLU A 10 -1.17 -7.18 9.13
CA GLU A 10 -2.19 -8.21 8.87
C GLU A 10 -2.44 -9.11 10.09
N ALA A 11 -1.67 -8.96 11.18
CA ALA A 11 -1.96 -9.54 12.48
C ALA A 11 -3.04 -8.78 13.26
N LEU A 12 -3.43 -7.59 12.81
CA LEU A 12 -4.59 -6.87 13.35
C LEU A 12 -5.86 -7.48 12.75
N ASP A 13 -6.80 -7.89 13.60
CA ASP A 13 -8.03 -8.56 13.17
C ASP A 13 -8.84 -7.74 12.17
N GLU A 14 -8.71 -6.41 12.17
CA GLU A 14 -9.39 -5.50 11.26
C GLU A 14 -8.87 -5.55 9.82
N VAL A 15 -7.62 -5.96 9.61
CA VAL A 15 -6.93 -5.87 8.32
C VAL A 15 -6.97 -7.22 7.60
N LEU A 16 -7.47 -7.23 6.38
CA LEU A 16 -7.50 -8.40 5.50
C LEU A 16 -6.24 -8.55 4.66
N ASP A 17 -5.70 -7.42 4.19
CA ASP A 17 -4.55 -7.39 3.28
C ASP A 17 -3.89 -6.01 3.35
N SER A 18 -2.63 -5.93 2.93
CA SER A 18 -1.89 -4.68 2.98
C SER A 18 -0.84 -4.55 1.87
N LEU A 19 -0.46 -3.33 1.51
CA LEU A 19 0.64 -3.05 0.59
C LEU A 19 1.34 -1.79 1.04
N ILE A 20 2.67 -1.83 1.15
CA ILE A 20 3.48 -0.67 1.49
C ILE A 20 4.52 -0.47 0.40
N VAL A 21 4.73 0.77 0.01
CA VAL A 21 5.72 1.13 -0.99
C VAL A 21 6.55 2.29 -0.48
N ASP A 22 7.84 2.25 -0.78
CA ASP A 22 8.76 3.35 -0.49
C ASP A 22 8.95 4.19 -1.76
N LEU A 23 8.51 5.46 -1.70
CA LEU A 23 8.68 6.44 -2.77
C LEU A 23 9.96 7.27 -2.61
N GLU A 24 11.04 6.66 -2.11
CA GLU A 24 12.36 7.29 -2.06
C GLU A 24 12.80 7.77 -3.45
N LEU A 25 13.14 9.05 -3.50
CA LEU A 25 13.72 9.76 -4.63
C LEU A 25 15.04 10.38 -4.14
N LEU A 26 16.11 10.24 -4.94
CA LEU A 26 17.44 10.75 -4.58
C LEU A 26 17.38 12.23 -4.15
N GLY A 27 17.77 12.51 -2.91
CA GLY A 27 17.81 13.86 -2.35
C GLY A 27 16.48 14.39 -1.81
N ARG A 28 15.44 13.55 -1.67
CA ARG A 28 14.17 13.88 -1.00
C ARG A 28 13.93 12.93 0.17
N GLU A 29 13.15 13.40 1.15
CA GLU A 29 12.64 12.49 2.18
C GLU A 29 11.79 11.40 1.53
N SER A 30 11.99 10.15 1.99
CA SER A 30 11.15 9.03 1.58
C SER A 30 9.72 9.29 2.04
N TYR A 31 8.77 8.99 1.16
CA TYR A 31 7.35 8.95 1.48
C TYR A 31 6.87 7.52 1.33
N MET A 32 6.32 6.96 2.39
CA MET A 32 6.00 5.55 2.54
C MET A 32 4.52 5.34 2.87
N PRO A 33 3.63 5.40 1.85
CA PRO A 33 2.21 5.15 2.03
C PRO A 33 1.93 3.66 2.26
N LEU A 34 1.06 3.37 3.23
CA LEU A 34 0.50 2.05 3.49
C LEU A 34 -0.94 2.00 2.97
N PHE A 35 -1.26 0.96 2.22
CA PHE A 35 -2.60 0.66 1.76
C PHE A 35 -3.11 -0.56 2.53
N VAL A 36 -4.33 -0.49 3.06
CA VAL A 36 -4.96 -1.58 3.81
C VAL A 36 -6.33 -1.91 3.21
N VAL A 37 -6.59 -3.21 3.10
CA VAL A 37 -7.94 -3.74 2.86
C VAL A 37 -8.50 -4.13 4.21
N LEU A 38 -9.65 -3.58 4.57
CA LEU A 38 -10.28 -3.84 5.87
C LEU A 38 -11.33 -4.95 5.75
N ARG A 39 -11.64 -5.59 6.87
CA ARG A 39 -12.82 -6.47 6.95
C ARG A 39 -14.11 -5.71 6.71
N GLU A 40 -15.12 -6.44 6.27
CA GLU A 40 -16.46 -5.89 6.05
C GLU A 40 -16.99 -5.20 7.33
N GLY A 41 -17.55 -4.01 7.17
CA GLY A 41 -18.09 -3.21 8.27
C GLY A 41 -17.03 -2.45 9.10
N VAL A 42 -15.74 -2.66 8.85
CA VAL A 42 -14.67 -1.90 9.51
C VAL A 42 -14.39 -0.61 8.75
N VAL A 43 -14.12 0.46 9.50
CA VAL A 43 -13.76 1.78 8.97
C VAL A 43 -12.34 2.12 9.42
N LEU A 44 -11.55 2.73 8.53
CA LEU A 44 -10.21 3.25 8.87
C LEU A 44 -10.33 4.61 9.56
N ASP A 45 -10.72 4.58 10.83
CA ASP A 45 -10.75 5.73 11.73
C ASP A 45 -9.37 6.05 12.35
N ASP A 46 -9.32 7.10 13.16
CA ASP A 46 -8.07 7.55 13.79
C ASP A 46 -7.52 6.55 14.81
N ASP A 47 -8.39 5.80 15.49
CA ASP A 47 -7.98 4.75 16.43
C ASP A 47 -7.27 3.61 15.70
N LEU A 48 -7.88 3.08 14.64
CA LEU A 48 -7.28 2.01 13.84
C LEU A 48 -5.98 2.48 13.18
N ARG A 49 -5.92 3.71 12.66
CA ARG A 49 -4.67 4.31 12.15
C ARG A 49 -3.58 4.36 13.22
N GLN A 50 -3.92 4.72 14.45
CA GLN A 50 -2.96 4.76 15.55
C GLN A 50 -2.48 3.37 15.93
N ARG A 51 -3.38 2.39 16.03
CA ARG A 51 -3.05 0.99 16.33
C ARG A 51 -2.13 0.38 15.27
N ILE A 52 -2.40 0.62 13.98
CA ILE A 52 -1.51 0.20 12.89
C ILE A 52 -0.11 0.79 13.06
N ARG A 53 0.01 2.12 13.28
CA ARG A 53 1.31 2.76 13.46
C ARG A 53 2.06 2.24 14.68
N GLN A 54 1.37 2.04 15.80
CA GLN A 54 1.96 1.49 17.03
C GLN A 54 2.45 0.05 16.80
N LYS A 55 1.66 -0.77 16.12
CA LYS A 55 2.00 -2.17 15.84
C LYS A 55 3.27 -2.27 14.99
N ILE A 56 3.37 -1.50 13.91
CA ILE A 56 4.57 -1.45 13.06
C ILE A 56 5.79 -0.92 13.85
N ARG A 57 5.58 0.12 14.67
CA ARG A 57 6.65 0.70 15.49
C ARG A 57 7.23 -0.30 16.49
N ALA A 58 6.36 -1.07 17.15
CA ALA A 58 6.72 -2.01 18.20
C ALA A 58 7.36 -3.28 17.63
N ASP A 59 6.76 -3.86 16.60
CA ASP A 59 7.20 -5.14 16.05
C ASP A 59 8.40 -4.98 15.11
N ILE A 60 8.47 -3.87 14.36
CA ILE A 60 9.48 -3.68 13.30
C ILE A 60 10.47 -2.58 13.66
N SER A 61 10.06 -1.30 13.63
CA SER A 61 10.81 -0.14 14.16
C SER A 61 10.15 1.19 13.78
N PRO A 62 10.48 2.30 14.48
CA PRO A 62 10.00 3.64 14.14
C PRO A 62 10.22 4.08 12.69
N ARG A 63 11.31 3.65 12.04
CA ARG A 63 11.64 3.97 10.65
C ARG A 63 10.68 3.37 9.61
N HIS A 64 9.91 2.35 10.00
CA HIS A 64 8.97 1.67 9.12
C HIS A 64 7.53 2.15 9.32
N VAL A 65 7.31 3.13 10.20
CA VAL A 65 5.97 3.71 10.40
C VAL A 65 5.58 4.49 9.15
N PRO A 66 4.42 4.21 8.54
CA PRO A 66 4.01 4.86 7.30
C PRO A 66 3.61 6.31 7.54
N ASP A 67 3.90 7.15 6.55
CA ASP A 67 3.52 8.56 6.52
C ASP A 67 2.00 8.68 6.45
N GLU A 68 1.39 7.96 5.51
CA GLU A 68 -0.06 7.91 5.31
C GLU A 68 -0.58 6.48 5.25
N ILE A 69 -1.85 6.32 5.63
CA ILE A 69 -2.56 5.04 5.58
C ILE A 69 -3.85 5.24 4.78
N PHE A 70 -4.06 4.41 3.78
CA PHE A 70 -5.22 4.47 2.90
C PHE A 70 -6.02 3.17 3.02
N ALA A 71 -7.33 3.29 3.22
CA ALA A 71 -8.24 2.16 3.04
C ALA A 71 -8.55 2.02 1.54
N ILE A 72 -8.38 0.81 1.01
CA ILE A 72 -8.67 0.49 -0.39
C ILE A 72 -9.47 -0.81 -0.49
N ASP A 73 -10.17 -1.00 -1.60
CA ASP A 73 -11.02 -2.17 -1.80
C ASP A 73 -10.21 -3.46 -1.99
N GLN A 74 -9.04 -3.37 -2.64
CA GLN A 74 -8.19 -4.53 -2.92
C GLN A 74 -6.74 -4.17 -3.27
N ILE A 75 -5.79 -5.01 -2.87
CA ILE A 75 -4.39 -4.95 -3.31
C ILE A 75 -4.26 -5.58 -4.72
N PRO A 76 -3.48 -4.99 -5.66
CA PRO A 76 -3.24 -5.57 -6.98
C PRO A 76 -2.27 -6.76 -6.91
N TYR A 77 -2.62 -7.84 -7.60
CA TYR A 77 -1.85 -9.08 -7.65
C TYR A 77 -1.54 -9.56 -9.06
N THR A 78 -0.38 -10.20 -9.22
CA THR A 78 -0.07 -11.00 -10.40
C THR A 78 -0.95 -12.27 -10.45
N LEU A 79 -1.04 -12.92 -11.61
CA LEU A 79 -1.68 -14.24 -11.73
C LEU A 79 -1.07 -15.31 -10.80
N SER A 80 0.22 -15.16 -10.45
CA SER A 80 0.91 -16.03 -9.50
C SER A 80 0.67 -15.68 -8.02
N GLY A 81 -0.19 -14.71 -7.73
CA GLY A 81 -0.53 -14.31 -6.36
C GLY A 81 0.51 -13.44 -5.67
N LYS A 82 1.42 -12.81 -6.41
CA LYS A 82 2.39 -11.86 -5.83
C LYS A 82 1.82 -10.46 -5.78
N LYS A 83 1.99 -9.77 -4.65
CA LYS A 83 1.67 -8.34 -4.48
C LYS A 83 2.47 -7.52 -5.50
N MET A 84 1.82 -6.55 -6.16
CA MET A 84 2.43 -5.74 -7.21
C MET A 84 3.10 -4.47 -6.68
N GLU A 85 4.04 -4.62 -5.74
CA GLU A 85 4.79 -3.51 -5.11
C GLU A 85 5.47 -2.60 -6.15
N VAL A 86 6.23 -3.19 -7.09
CA VAL A 86 7.01 -2.44 -8.07
C VAL A 86 6.12 -1.66 -9.06
N PRO A 87 5.09 -2.28 -9.69
CA PRO A 87 4.15 -1.52 -10.51
C PRO A 87 3.47 -0.38 -9.76
N VAL A 88 2.96 -0.63 -8.55
CA VAL A 88 2.32 0.41 -7.73
C VAL A 88 3.27 1.56 -7.43
N ARG A 89 4.51 1.27 -7.00
CA ARG A 89 5.53 2.30 -6.77
C ARG A 89 5.76 3.16 -8.01
N ARG A 90 5.89 2.54 -9.19
CA ARG A 90 6.13 3.29 -10.44
C ARG A 90 4.93 4.16 -10.82
N ILE A 91 3.70 3.68 -10.62
CA ILE A 91 2.49 4.49 -10.86
C ILE A 91 2.50 5.72 -9.94
N LEU A 92 2.73 5.54 -8.65
CA LEU A 92 2.77 6.65 -7.69
C LEU A 92 3.89 7.67 -7.99
N LEU A 93 4.97 7.23 -8.63
CA LEU A 93 6.03 8.12 -9.16
C LEU A 93 5.68 8.77 -10.52
N GLY A 94 4.44 8.63 -11.01
CA GLY A 94 3.93 9.28 -12.21
C GLY A 94 4.15 8.50 -13.52
N HIS A 95 4.59 7.23 -13.46
CA HIS A 95 4.67 6.42 -14.68
C HIS A 95 3.26 5.96 -15.11
N PRO A 96 2.92 6.03 -16.42
CA PRO A 96 1.64 5.56 -16.90
C PRO A 96 1.51 4.04 -16.75
N PHE A 97 0.32 3.58 -16.39
CA PHE A 97 0.01 2.18 -16.09
C PHE A 97 0.46 1.21 -17.20
N GLU A 98 0.21 1.57 -18.47
CA GLU A 98 0.49 0.75 -19.64
C GLU A 98 1.99 0.49 -19.84
N LYS A 99 2.86 1.29 -19.21
CA LYS A 99 4.32 1.10 -19.25
C LYS A 99 4.87 0.26 -18.11
N VAL A 100 4.06 -0.08 -17.11
CA VAL A 100 4.54 -0.68 -15.85
C VAL A 100 3.85 -1.99 -15.48
N ALA A 101 2.69 -2.27 -16.06
CA ALA A 101 2.00 -3.55 -15.89
C ALA A 101 1.25 -3.97 -17.16
N ASN A 102 1.06 -5.28 -17.31
CA ASN A 102 0.21 -5.87 -18.34
C ASN A 102 -1.07 -6.38 -17.67
N PRO A 103 -2.26 -5.82 -17.99
CA PRO A 103 -3.54 -6.30 -17.44
C PRO A 103 -3.74 -7.81 -17.59
N GLY A 104 -3.31 -8.41 -18.70
CA GLY A 104 -3.43 -9.86 -18.93
C GLY A 104 -2.56 -10.73 -18.02
N ALA A 105 -1.61 -10.14 -17.28
CA ALA A 105 -0.77 -10.82 -16.31
C ALA A 105 -1.22 -10.58 -14.85
N MET A 106 -2.34 -9.87 -14.66
CA MET A 106 -2.88 -9.51 -13.36
C MET A 106 -4.09 -10.38 -13.02
N ARG A 107 -4.23 -10.71 -11.73
CA ARG A 107 -5.39 -11.43 -11.20
C ARG A 107 -6.62 -10.51 -11.08
N ASN A 108 -6.39 -9.27 -10.68
CA ASN A 108 -7.39 -8.23 -10.45
C ASN A 108 -6.91 -6.89 -11.03
N PRO A 109 -6.91 -6.73 -12.37
CA PRO A 109 -6.40 -5.54 -13.03
C PRO A 109 -7.01 -4.22 -12.53
N GLU A 110 -8.30 -4.24 -12.19
CA GLU A 110 -9.08 -3.09 -11.74
C GLU A 110 -8.60 -2.50 -10.41
N ALA A 111 -7.89 -3.26 -9.57
CA ALA A 111 -7.28 -2.79 -8.34
C ALA A 111 -6.29 -1.63 -8.56
N ILE A 112 -5.68 -1.55 -9.76
CA ILE A 112 -4.71 -0.51 -10.08
C ILE A 112 -5.35 0.88 -10.22
N ASN A 113 -6.65 0.95 -10.57
CA ASN A 113 -7.32 2.23 -10.83
C ASN A 113 -7.26 3.18 -9.62
N TYR A 114 -7.30 2.63 -8.40
CA TYR A 114 -7.14 3.43 -7.19
C TYR A 114 -5.82 4.20 -7.17
N PHE A 115 -4.70 3.54 -7.52
CA PHE A 115 -3.37 4.13 -7.49
C PHE A 115 -3.21 5.17 -8.59
N VAL A 116 -3.81 4.95 -9.76
CA VAL A 116 -3.82 5.94 -10.85
C VAL A 116 -4.55 7.21 -10.43
N GLN A 117 -5.71 7.09 -9.77
CA GLN A 117 -6.45 8.23 -9.24
C GLN A 117 -5.74 8.92 -8.07
N LEU A 118 -5.01 8.16 -7.25
CA LEU A 118 -4.26 8.72 -6.13
C LEU A 118 -3.12 9.63 -6.60
N VAL A 119 -2.48 9.31 -7.72
CA VAL A 119 -1.43 10.17 -8.32
C VAL A 119 -1.95 11.59 -8.59
N GLU A 120 -3.18 11.72 -9.06
CA GLU A 120 -3.80 13.03 -9.31
C GLU A 120 -3.94 13.84 -8.02
N LYS A 121 -4.24 13.18 -6.89
CA LYS A 121 -4.37 13.82 -5.58
C LYS A 121 -3.02 14.19 -4.96
N LEU A 122 -1.99 13.36 -5.14
CA LEU A 122 -0.66 13.59 -4.56
C LEU A 122 0.15 14.67 -5.28
N HIS A 123 -0.18 14.98 -6.53
CA HIS A 123 0.51 15.98 -7.36
C HIS A 123 -0.28 17.28 -7.56
N THR A 124 -1.40 17.46 -6.87
CA THR A 124 -2.16 18.73 -6.81
C THR A 124 -1.78 19.49 -5.54
#